data_AF-A0A915DXM9-F1
#
_entry.id   AF-A0A915DXM9-F1
#
_cell.length_a   1.000
_cell.length_b   1.000
_cell.length_c   1.000
_cell.angle_alpha   90.00
_cell.angle_beta   90.00
_cell.angle_gamma   90.00
#
_symmetry.space_group_name_H-M   'P 1'
#
loop_
_entity.id
_entity.type
_entity.pdbx_description
1 polymer ?
#
loop_
_entity_poly.entity_id
_entity_poly.type
_entity_poly.pdbx_seq_one_letter_code
_entity_poly.pdbx_strand_id
1 'polypeptide(L)'
;MYLIKSLIFILLICVLSRFTESVLPNGWACGTDNLNEQIAETIIKNDCPANRDAINACCVAHDACYMAKFGREKCDNVFCNCITAASASNEKCRLIHGPSFCNLVRTFGELAYTMGK
;
A
#
# COMPACT_ATOMS: atom_id res chain seq x y z
N MET A 1 30.40 35.36 -20.65
CA MET A 1 29.31 34.77 -21.49
C MET A 1 29.19 33.25 -21.37
N TYR A 2 30.27 32.50 -21.12
CA TYR A 2 30.21 31.05 -20.85
C TYR A 2 29.62 30.69 -19.47
N LEU A 3 29.94 31.47 -18.42
CA LEU A 3 29.41 31.25 -17.07
C LEU A 3 27.87 31.31 -16.98
N ILE A 4 27.24 32.23 -17.72
CA ILE A 4 25.78 32.41 -17.74
C ILE A 4 25.10 31.24 -18.47
N LYS A 5 25.68 30.74 -19.57
CA LYS A 5 25.20 29.53 -20.26
C LYS A 5 25.33 28.28 -19.38
N SER A 6 26.41 28.18 -18.59
CA SER A 6 26.63 27.07 -17.65
C SER A 6 25.62 27.09 -16.50
N LEU A 7 25.28 28.26 -15.94
CA LEU A 7 24.26 28.41 -14.90
C LEU A 7 22.85 28.10 -15.40
N ILE A 8 22.51 28.53 -16.62
CA ILE A 8 21.22 28.21 -17.26
C ILE A 8 21.10 26.70 -17.52
N PHE A 9 22.18 26.05 -17.94
CA PHE A 9 22.21 24.60 -18.14
C PHE A 9 22.01 23.82 -16.82
N ILE A 10 22.65 24.27 -15.73
CA ILE A 10 22.45 23.70 -14.39
C ILE A 10 21.01 23.93 -13.90
N LEU A 11 20.43 25.11 -14.14
CA LEU A 11 19.05 25.41 -13.77
C LEU A 11 18.05 24.54 -14.56
N LEU A 12 18.30 24.32 -15.86
CA LEU A 12 17.49 23.44 -16.72
C LEU A 12 17.58 21.98 -16.28
N ILE A 13 18.76 21.51 -15.86
CA ILE A 13 18.93 20.18 -15.27
C ILE A 13 18.14 20.09 -13.97
N CYS A 14 18.20 21.08 -13.08
CA CYS A 14 17.42 21.08 -11.84
C CYS A 14 15.90 21.11 -12.07
N VAL A 15 15.41 21.82 -13.09
CA VAL A 15 13.97 21.86 -13.44
C VAL A 15 13.52 20.54 -14.06
N LEU A 16 14.37 19.86 -14.84
CA LEU A 16 14.10 18.53 -15.40
C LEU A 16 14.25 17.41 -14.35
N SER A 17 15.14 17.55 -13.36
CA SER A 17 15.27 16.60 -12.25
C SER A 17 14.09 16.64 -11.27
N ARG A 18 13.23 17.67 -11.34
CA ARG A 18 12.00 17.77 -10.52
C ARG A 18 10.84 16.93 -11.06
N PHE A 19 11.02 16.19 -12.14
CA PHE A 19 9.92 15.47 -12.83
C PHE A 19 10.17 13.98 -13.04
N THR A 20 10.94 13.34 -12.17
CA THR A 20 10.97 11.86 -12.08
C THR A 20 11.14 11.40 -10.63
N GLU A 21 10.29 11.87 -9.71
CA GLU A 21 9.77 10.93 -8.72
C GLU A 21 8.64 10.21 -9.43
N SER A 22 8.99 9.13 -10.15
CA SER A 22 8.01 8.06 -10.26
C SER A 22 7.62 7.76 -8.81
N VAL A 23 6.36 8.03 -8.43
CA VAL A 23 5.75 7.39 -7.27
C VAL A 23 5.92 5.91 -7.53
N LEU A 24 7.02 5.38 -7.02
CA LEU A 24 7.37 4.00 -7.15
C LEU A 24 6.24 3.30 -6.38
N PRO A 25 5.47 2.38 -6.97
CA PRO A 25 4.50 1.58 -6.22
C PRO A 25 5.22 0.53 -5.36
N ASN A 26 6.38 0.89 -4.79
CA ASN A 26 7.24 0.04 -4.00
C ASN A 26 7.01 0.23 -2.50
N GLY A 27 6.19 1.20 -2.11
CA GLY A 27 5.73 1.36 -0.74
C GLY A 27 4.75 0.27 -0.34
N TRP A 28 4.82 -0.15 0.92
CA TRP A 28 3.83 -1.03 1.54
C TRP A 28 2.78 -0.20 2.27
N ALA A 29 1.51 -0.43 2.00
CA ALA A 29 0.38 0.34 2.53
C ALA A 29 -0.43 -0.42 3.58
N CYS A 30 -0.27 -1.74 3.70
CA CYS A 30 -1.06 -2.52 4.64
C CYS A 30 -0.65 -2.25 6.10
N GLY A 31 -1.48 -1.53 6.84
CA GLY A 31 -1.28 -1.17 8.24
C GLY A 31 -2.10 0.07 8.58
N THR A 32 -2.03 0.56 9.81
CA THR A 32 -2.70 1.82 10.22
C THR A 32 -1.73 2.98 10.46
N ASP A 33 -0.45 2.67 10.59
CA ASP A 33 0.66 3.59 10.83
C ASP A 33 1.97 2.93 10.37
N ASN A 34 3.05 3.71 10.35
CA ASN A 34 4.36 3.24 9.87
C ASN A 34 4.87 1.98 10.56
N LEU A 35 4.63 1.80 11.87
CA LEU A 35 5.11 0.63 12.60
C LEU A 35 4.33 -0.61 12.18
N ASN A 36 3.01 -0.50 12.15
CA ASN A 36 2.13 -1.59 11.73
C ASN A 36 2.36 -1.97 10.26
N GLU A 37 2.60 -0.98 9.39
CA GLU A 37 2.99 -1.20 7.99
C GLU A 37 4.28 -1.99 7.88
N GLN A 38 5.35 -1.56 8.58
CA GLN A 38 6.63 -2.26 8.55
C GLN A 38 6.55 -3.71 9.06
N ILE A 39 5.80 -3.93 10.15
CA ILE A 39 5.60 -5.29 10.71
C ILE A 39 4.88 -6.17 9.70
N ALA A 40 3.76 -5.70 9.16
CA ALA A 40 2.97 -6.44 8.18
C ALA A 40 3.80 -6.75 6.92
N GLU A 41 4.57 -5.78 6.43
CA GLU A 41 5.43 -5.97 5.26
C GLU A 41 6.50 -7.04 5.52
N THR A 42 7.16 -6.97 6.68
CA THR A 42 8.23 -7.91 7.04
C THR A 42 7.71 -9.34 7.10
N ILE A 43 6.53 -9.53 7.70
CA ILE A 43 5.87 -10.84 7.78
C ILE A 43 5.59 -11.38 6.37
N ILE A 44 4.98 -10.57 5.50
CA ILE A 44 4.62 -11.01 4.14
C ILE A 44 5.85 -11.25 3.25
N LYS A 45 6.88 -10.40 3.34
CA LYS A 45 8.15 -10.60 2.62
C LYS A 45 8.83 -11.92 3.02
N ASN A 46 8.72 -12.32 4.30
CA ASN A 46 9.33 -13.55 4.77
C ASN A 46 8.50 -14.80 4.45
N ASP A 47 7.17 -14.71 4.57
CA ASP A 47 6.28 -15.87 4.49
C ASP A 47 5.76 -16.15 3.07
N CYS A 48 5.49 -15.10 2.30
CA CYS A 48 5.02 -15.22 0.92
C CYS A 48 5.47 -14.03 0.05
N PRO A 49 6.79 -13.91 -0.22
CA PRO A 49 7.33 -12.79 -0.98
C PRO A 49 6.68 -12.61 -2.35
N ALA A 50 6.31 -13.71 -3.02
CA ALA A 50 5.64 -13.67 -4.33
C ALA A 50 4.22 -13.08 -4.29
N ASN A 51 3.57 -13.04 -3.13
CA ASN A 51 2.23 -12.48 -2.94
C ASN A 51 2.27 -11.04 -2.43
N ARG A 52 3.44 -10.50 -2.08
CA ARG A 52 3.59 -9.16 -1.48
C ARG A 52 2.82 -8.10 -2.25
N ASP A 53 3.09 -7.98 -3.55
CA ASP A 53 2.57 -6.87 -4.33
C ASP A 53 1.05 -7.01 -4.56
N ALA A 54 0.57 -8.24 -4.74
CA ALA A 54 -0.86 -8.54 -4.86
C ALA A 54 -1.62 -8.23 -3.56
N ILE A 55 -1.05 -8.60 -2.41
CA ILE A 55 -1.61 -8.28 -1.09
C ILE A 55 -1.62 -6.75 -0.90
N ASN A 56 -0.52 -6.08 -1.21
CA ASN A 56 -0.39 -4.64 -1.06
C ASN A 56 -1.41 -3.87 -1.91
N ALA A 57 -1.67 -4.33 -3.14
CA ALA A 57 -2.68 -3.74 -4.01
C ALA A 57 -4.10 -3.78 -3.38
N CYS A 58 -4.42 -4.84 -2.63
CA CYS A 58 -5.68 -4.89 -1.88
C CYS A 58 -5.75 -3.81 -0.79
N CYS A 59 -4.65 -3.56 -0.09
CA CYS A 59 -4.58 -2.55 0.96
C CYS A 59 -4.70 -1.13 0.40
N VAL A 60 -4.00 -0.82 -0.69
CA VAL A 60 -4.12 0.48 -1.38
C VAL A 60 -5.57 0.75 -1.82
N ALA A 61 -6.26 -0.27 -2.36
CA ALA A 61 -7.66 -0.14 -2.74
C ALA A 61 -8.61 0.01 -1.53
N HIS A 62 -8.29 -0.63 -0.40
CA HIS A 62 -9.07 -0.55 0.84
C HIS A 62 -8.93 0.82 1.50
N ASP A 63 -7.71 1.34 1.64
CA ASP A 63 -7.42 2.69 2.14
C ASP A 63 -8.16 3.73 1.26
N ALA A 64 -8.10 3.59 -0.07
CA ALA A 64 -8.87 4.46 -0.98
C ALA A 64 -10.40 4.38 -0.76
N CYS A 65 -10.93 3.20 -0.47
CA CYS A 65 -12.35 3.01 -0.15
C CYS A 65 -12.74 3.65 1.19
N TYR A 66 -11.87 3.53 2.19
CA TYR A 66 -12.00 4.15 3.51
C TYR A 66 -11.96 5.68 3.41
N MET A 67 -11.01 6.22 2.65
CA MET A 67 -10.93 7.66 2.36
C MET A 67 -12.19 8.19 1.67
N ALA A 68 -12.75 7.42 0.74
CA ALA A 68 -13.98 7.79 0.04
C ALA A 68 -15.28 7.59 0.86
N LYS A 69 -15.19 7.02 2.07
CA LYS A 69 -16.33 6.75 2.96
C LYS A 69 -17.47 5.98 2.29
N PHE A 70 -17.14 4.97 1.48
CA PHE A 70 -18.15 4.16 0.77
C PHE A 70 -18.91 3.16 1.66
N GLY A 71 -18.74 3.22 2.99
CA GLY A 71 -19.30 2.30 3.96
C GLY A 71 -18.28 1.23 4.38
N ARG A 72 -18.00 1.15 5.68
CA ARG A 72 -16.96 0.26 6.23
C ARG A 72 -17.19 -1.20 5.83
N GLU A 73 -18.38 -1.73 6.09
CA GLU A 73 -18.71 -3.13 5.78
C GLU A 73 -18.51 -3.46 4.29
N LYS A 74 -18.90 -2.54 3.41
CA LYS A 74 -18.69 -2.68 1.96
C LYS A 74 -17.20 -2.71 1.62
N CYS A 75 -16.42 -1.78 2.15
CA CYS A 75 -14.97 -1.73 1.93
C CYS A 75 -14.28 -3.00 2.46
N ASP A 76 -14.64 -3.44 3.67
CA ASP A 76 -14.09 -4.64 4.30
C ASP A 76 -14.41 -5.90 3.50
N ASN A 77 -15.64 -6.03 2.99
CA ASN A 77 -16.02 -7.18 2.16
C ASN A 77 -15.28 -7.21 0.83
N VAL A 78 -15.08 -6.06 0.17
CA VAL A 78 -14.27 -5.96 -1.05
C VAL A 78 -12.82 -6.33 -0.77
N PHE A 79 -12.25 -5.81 0.33
CA PHE A 79 -10.91 -6.13 0.77
C PHE A 79 -10.73 -7.63 1.08
N CYS A 80 -11.65 -8.24 1.82
CA CYS A 80 -11.61 -9.66 2.16
C CYS A 80 -11.65 -10.56 0.91
N ASN A 81 -12.42 -10.18 -0.11
CA ASN A 81 -12.43 -10.91 -1.38
C ASN A 81 -11.09 -10.75 -2.13
N CYS A 82 -10.54 -9.53 -2.16
CA CYS A 82 -9.25 -9.26 -2.76
C CYS A 82 -8.12 -10.05 -2.08
N ILE A 83 -8.03 -9.99 -0.75
CA ILE A 83 -6.95 -10.64 0.00
C ILE A 83 -7.00 -12.17 -0.10
N THR A 84 -8.21 -12.74 -0.22
CA THR A 84 -8.39 -14.18 -0.44
C THR A 84 -7.81 -14.60 -1.79
N ALA A 85 -8.07 -13.84 -2.86
CA ALA A 85 -7.49 -14.11 -4.17
C ALA A 85 -5.97 -13.84 -4.19
N ALA A 86 -5.54 -12.72 -3.62
CA ALA A 86 -4.13 -12.30 -3.60
C ALA A 86 -3.22 -13.25 -2.83
N SER A 87 -3.76 -14.01 -1.86
CA SER A 87 -3.00 -14.94 -1.03
C SER A 87 -3.09 -16.41 -1.48
N ALA A 88 -3.94 -16.73 -2.47
CA ALA A 88 -4.31 -18.10 -2.82
C ALA A 88 -3.15 -18.99 -3.30
N SER A 89 -2.11 -18.41 -3.91
CA SER A 89 -1.00 -19.15 -4.51
C SER A 89 0.07 -19.63 -3.51
N ASN A 90 -0.02 -19.21 -2.24
CA ASN A 90 0.89 -19.64 -1.18
C ASN A 90 0.07 -20.19 -0.01
N GLU A 91 0.36 -21.41 0.44
CA GLU A 91 -0.44 -22.09 1.47
C GLU A 91 -0.47 -21.31 2.79
N LYS A 92 0.68 -20.82 3.27
CA LYS A 92 0.77 -20.06 4.52
C LYS A 92 -0.03 -18.76 4.42
N CYS A 93 0.08 -18.05 3.31
CA CYS A 93 -0.69 -16.82 3.12
C CYS A 93 -2.18 -17.07 2.91
N ARG A 94 -2.57 -18.14 2.22
CA ARG A 94 -3.97 -18.54 2.05
C ARG A 94 -4.63 -18.93 3.37
N LEU A 95 -3.94 -19.72 4.20
CA LEU A 95 -4.51 -20.30 5.42
C LEU A 95 -4.38 -19.41 6.66
N ILE A 96 -3.38 -18.53 6.70
CA ILE A 96 -3.09 -17.69 7.87
C ILE A 96 -3.26 -16.22 7.52
N HIS A 97 -2.40 -15.67 6.67
CA HIS A 97 -2.29 -14.22 6.52
C HIS A 97 -3.52 -13.58 5.87
N GLY A 98 -4.06 -14.15 4.80
CA GLY A 98 -5.28 -13.67 4.15
C GLY A 98 -6.47 -13.58 5.12
N PRO A 99 -6.82 -14.66 5.83
CA PRO A 99 -7.84 -14.63 6.88
C PRO A 99 -7.52 -13.62 8.00
N SER A 100 -6.27 -13.55 8.47
CA SER A 100 -5.84 -12.61 9.50
C SER A 100 -6.06 -11.15 9.08
N PHE A 101 -5.64 -10.76 7.87
CA PHE A 101 -5.87 -9.41 7.35
C PHE A 101 -7.37 -9.07 7.30
N CYS A 102 -8.18 -9.96 6.73
CA CYS A 102 -9.63 -9.77 6.66
C CYS A 102 -10.26 -9.60 8.06
N ASN A 103 -9.84 -10.42 9.02
CA ASN A 103 -10.35 -10.31 10.40
C ASN A 103 -9.89 -9.01 11.08
N LEU A 104 -8.63 -8.60 10.89
CA LEU A 104 -8.09 -7.38 11.49
C LEU A 104 -8.86 -6.13 11.05
N VAL A 105 -9.18 -5.97 9.76
CA VAL A 105 -9.95 -4.80 9.30
C VAL A 105 -11.37 -4.81 9.83
N ARG A 106 -12.00 -6.00 9.94
CA ARG A 106 -13.37 -6.11 10.47
C ARG A 106 -13.44 -5.80 11.95
N THR A 107 -12.45 -6.24 12.72
CA THR A 107 -12.40 -6.07 14.19
C THR A 107 -11.90 -4.70 14.60
N PHE A 108 -10.88 -4.15 13.94
CA PHE A 108 -10.18 -2.94 14.38
C PHE A 108 -10.27 -1.76 13.38
N GLY A 109 -10.90 -1.96 12.23
CA GLY A 109 -10.91 -0.97 11.15
C GLY A 109 -11.83 0.23 11.37
N GLU A 110 -12.66 0.28 12.44
CA GLU A 110 -13.62 1.37 12.68
C GLU A 110 -12.92 2.73 12.80
N LEU A 111 -11.82 2.80 13.56
CA LEU A 111 -11.08 4.04 13.73
C LEU A 111 -10.40 4.47 12.43
N ALA A 112 -9.75 3.54 11.72
CA ALA A 112 -9.13 3.79 10.43
C ALA A 112 -10.16 4.27 9.39
N TYR A 113 -11.34 3.62 9.36
CA TYR A 113 -12.45 4.03 8.51
C TYR A 113 -12.94 5.43 8.85
N THR A 114 -13.08 5.77 10.14
CA THR A 114 -13.58 7.08 10.58
C THR A 114 -12.58 8.19 10.24
N MET A 115 -11.29 7.96 10.49
CA MET A 115 -10.23 8.96 10.30
C MET A 115 -9.82 9.11 8.83
N GLY A 116 -10.04 8.07 8.01
CA GLY A 116 -9.55 8.06 6.63
C GLY A 116 -8.04 7.89 6.62
N LYS A 117 -7.61 6.63 6.62
CA LYS A 117 -6.28 6.25 6.15
C LYS A 117 -6.40 5.85 4.69
#